data_AF-A0A1C6DX51-F1
#
_entry.id   AF-A0A1C6DX51-F1
#
_cell.length_a   1.000
_cell.length_b   1.000
_cell.length_c   1.000
_cell.angle_alpha   90.00
_cell.angle_beta   90.00
_cell.angle_gamma   90.00
#
_symmetry.space_group_name_H-M   'P 1'
#
loop_
_entity.id
_entity.type
_entity.pdbx_description
1 polymer ?
#
loop_
_entity_poly.entity_id
_entity_poly.type
_entity_poly.pdbx_seq_one_letter_code
_entity_poly.pdbx_strand_id
1 'polypeptide(L)'
;MVCTITGAIGGTIAYFFGGWDQALVTLIIFMAIDYISGLIVAGVFHNSKKTESGTLESRTGWKGLCRKCMTLLFVLVAYRLDLAIGVDYIRDAVIIGFIANELISIVENAGLMGIPLPAVIANAIDILTQKAEKKGDA
;
A
#
# COMPACT_ATOMS: atom_id res chain seq x y z
N MET A 1 14.86 -25.66 -14.10
CA MET A 1 15.78 -24.99 -13.16
C MET A 1 15.29 -23.60 -12.77
N VAL A 2 15.03 -22.70 -13.72
CA VAL A 2 14.50 -21.34 -13.44
C VAL A 2 13.20 -21.35 -12.63
N CYS A 3 12.23 -22.19 -13.01
CA CYS A 3 10.95 -22.33 -12.30
C CYS A 3 11.11 -22.90 -10.87
N THR A 4 12.09 -23.79 -10.67
CA THR A 4 12.39 -24.39 -9.36
C THR A 4 13.01 -23.36 -8.41
N ILE A 5 13.96 -22.55 -8.91
CA ILE A 5 14.61 -21.51 -8.11
C ILE A 5 13.61 -20.40 -7.75
N THR A 6 12.83 -19.94 -8.73
CA THR A 6 11.79 -18.93 -8.50
C THR A 6 10.70 -19.43 -7.56
N GLY A 7 10.26 -20.68 -7.73
CA GLY A 7 9.32 -21.32 -6.82
C GLY A 7 9.86 -21.48 -5.40
N ALA A 8 11.14 -21.85 -5.23
CA ALA A 8 11.76 -21.97 -3.91
C ALA A 8 11.89 -20.62 -3.19
N ILE A 9 12.31 -19.57 -3.90
CA ILE A 9 12.39 -18.22 -3.34
C ILE A 9 10.99 -17.70 -2.98
N GLY A 10 10.03 -17.81 -3.91
CA GLY A 10 8.65 -17.39 -3.68
C GLY A 10 7.98 -18.14 -2.54
N GLY A 11 8.18 -19.46 -2.45
CA GLY A 11 7.68 -20.29 -1.36
C GLY A 11 8.30 -19.93 -0.01
N THR A 12 9.60 -19.64 0.03
CA THR A 12 10.28 -19.19 1.25
C THR A 12 9.74 -17.84 1.72
N ILE A 13 9.53 -16.90 0.79
CA ILE A 13 8.94 -15.60 1.11
C ILE A 13 7.51 -15.80 1.62
N ALA A 14 6.66 -16.54 0.90
CA ALA A 14 5.28 -16.80 1.31
C ALA A 14 5.19 -17.43 2.70
N TYR A 15 6.10 -18.35 3.04
CA TYR A 15 6.18 -18.96 4.36
C TYR A 15 6.39 -17.92 5.48
N PHE A 16 7.25 -16.93 5.27
CA PHE A 16 7.47 -15.86 6.26
C PHE A 16 6.21 -15.01 6.48
N PHE A 17 5.37 -14.85 5.48
CA PHE A 17 4.12 -14.08 5.58
C PHE A 17 2.92 -14.92 6.05
N GLY A 18 3.12 -16.18 6.47
CA GLY A 18 2.05 -17.06 6.92
C GLY A 18 1.24 -17.71 5.81
N GLY A 19 1.78 -17.71 4.58
CA GLY A 19 1.18 -18.31 3.41
C GLY A 19 0.89 -17.30 2.30
N TRP A 20 0.48 -17.83 1.15
CA TRP A 20 0.07 -17.08 -0.02
C TRP A 20 -1.45 -17.16 -0.19
N ASP A 21 -2.17 -16.41 0.63
CA ASP A 21 -3.64 -16.46 0.72
C ASP A 21 -4.31 -15.24 0.09
N GLN A 22 -5.64 -15.24 0.08
CA GLN A 22 -6.43 -14.20 -0.59
C GLN A 22 -6.23 -12.81 0.04
N ALA A 23 -6.04 -12.74 1.36
CA ALA A 23 -5.81 -11.47 2.05
C ALA A 23 -4.48 -10.84 1.60
N LEU A 24 -3.39 -11.60 1.62
CA LEU A 24 -2.08 -11.12 1.19
C LEU A 24 -2.06 -10.77 -0.31
N VAL A 25 -2.66 -11.61 -1.15
CA VAL A 25 -2.78 -11.35 -2.60
C VAL A 25 -3.54 -10.04 -2.85
N THR A 26 -4.65 -9.82 -2.15
CA THR A 26 -5.44 -8.58 -2.29
C THR A 26 -4.61 -7.36 -1.92
N LEU A 27 -3.87 -7.40 -0.81
CA LEU A 27 -3.00 -6.31 -0.41
C LEU A 27 -1.93 -6.00 -1.47
N ILE A 28 -1.28 -7.03 -2.02
CA ILE A 28 -0.26 -6.85 -3.06
C ILE A 28 -0.85 -6.22 -4.32
N ILE A 29 -2.07 -6.61 -4.72
CA ILE A 29 -2.76 -6.01 -5.87
C ILE A 29 -3.04 -4.52 -5.61
N PHE A 30 -3.56 -4.18 -4.43
CA PHE A 30 -3.85 -2.78 -4.08
C PHE A 30 -2.56 -1.95 -4.05
N MET A 31 -1.49 -2.47 -3.46
CA MET A 31 -0.16 -1.85 -3.51
C MET A 31 0.33 -1.64 -4.94
N ALA A 32 0.15 -2.62 -5.84
CA ALA A 32 0.58 -2.48 -7.23
C ALA A 32 -0.21 -1.39 -7.96
N ILE A 33 -1.54 -1.38 -7.82
CA ILE A 33 -2.42 -0.38 -8.43
C ILE A 33 -2.08 1.02 -7.91
N ASP A 34 -1.94 1.18 -6.61
CA ASP A 34 -1.58 2.46 -6.00
C ASP A 34 -0.21 2.95 -6.49
N TYR A 35 0.78 2.05 -6.60
CA TYR A 35 2.12 2.43 -7.04
C TYR A 35 2.13 2.89 -8.49
N ILE A 36 1.48 2.12 -9.37
CA ILE A 36 1.41 2.43 -10.80
C ILE A 36 0.62 3.72 -11.02
N SER A 37 -0.55 3.86 -10.38
CA SER A 37 -1.36 5.09 -10.47
C SER A 37 -0.61 6.32 -9.93
N GLY A 38 0.10 6.19 -8.80
CA GLY A 38 0.92 7.26 -8.25
C GLY A 38 2.07 7.68 -9.17
N LEU A 39 2.73 6.74 -9.84
CA LEU A 39 3.74 7.05 -10.86
C LEU A 39 3.14 7.78 -12.07
N ILE A 40 1.97 7.37 -12.54
CA ILE A 40 1.26 8.03 -13.65
C ILE A 40 0.89 9.46 -13.25
N VAL A 41 0.32 9.67 -12.06
CA VAL A 41 -0.03 10.99 -11.55
C VAL A 41 1.21 11.89 -11.45
N ALA A 42 2.31 11.37 -10.91
CA ALA A 42 3.56 12.13 -10.79
C ALA A 42 4.19 12.49 -12.14
N GLY A 43 4.13 11.59 -13.13
CA GLY A 43 4.80 11.75 -14.41
C GLY A 43 4.00 12.40 -15.54
N VAL A 44 2.70 12.15 -15.60
CA VAL A 44 1.84 12.62 -16.69
C VAL A 44 1.08 13.87 -16.28
N PHE A 45 0.57 13.90 -15.04
CA PHE A 45 -0.30 14.98 -14.59
C PHE A 45 0.46 16.12 -13.91
N HIS A 46 1.74 15.93 -13.56
CA HIS A 46 2.61 16.90 -12.84
C HIS A 46 1.99 17.56 -11.60
N ASN A 47 0.85 17.04 -11.13
CA ASN A 47 -0.01 17.60 -10.08
C ASN A 47 0.12 16.84 -8.76
N SER A 48 1.28 16.21 -8.52
CA SER A 48 1.54 15.60 -7.24
C SER A 48 1.71 16.69 -6.18
N LYS A 49 0.85 16.71 -5.15
CA LYS A 49 0.97 17.56 -3.96
C LYS A 49 2.30 17.37 -3.17
N LYS A 50 3.23 16.53 -3.64
CA LYS A 50 4.47 16.14 -2.93
C LYS A 50 5.77 16.78 -3.44
N THR A 51 5.77 17.63 -4.47
CA THR A 51 7.00 18.34 -4.87
C THR A 51 6.71 19.64 -5.65
N GLU A 52 7.49 20.69 -5.37
CA GLU A 52 7.50 21.99 -6.10
C GLU A 52 8.00 21.89 -7.55
N SER A 53 8.65 20.79 -7.93
CA SER A 53 9.15 20.56 -9.29
C SER A 53 8.52 19.29 -9.87
N GLY A 54 7.47 19.45 -10.67
CA GLY A 54 6.79 18.35 -11.36
C GLY A 54 7.69 17.65 -12.37
N THR A 55 8.61 16.82 -11.91
CA THR A 55 9.40 15.89 -12.74
C THR A 55 9.45 14.54 -12.05
N LEU A 56 9.36 13.47 -12.83
CA LEU A 56 9.59 12.09 -12.40
C LEU A 56 11.05 11.94 -11.92
N GLU A 57 11.36 12.37 -10.70
CA GLU A 57 12.57 11.91 -10.05
C GLU A 57 12.37 10.46 -9.61
N SER A 58 13.30 9.59 -10.02
CA SER A 58 13.42 8.20 -9.54
C SER A 58 13.34 8.08 -8.00
N ARG A 59 13.76 9.14 -7.28
CA ARG A 59 13.63 9.26 -5.82
C ARG A 59 12.18 9.16 -5.31
N THR A 60 11.21 9.71 -6.04
CA THR A 60 9.79 9.69 -5.64
C THR A 60 9.21 8.28 -5.75
N GLY A 61 9.49 7.59 -6.87
CA GLY A 61 9.12 6.19 -7.06
C GLY A 61 9.79 5.27 -6.04
N TRP A 62 11.07 5.49 -5.74
CA TRP A 62 11.79 4.70 -4.73
C TRP A 62 11.22 4.91 -3.32
N LYS A 63 10.89 6.15 -2.94
CA LYS A 63 10.28 6.46 -1.64
C LYS A 63 8.92 5.79 -1.47
N GLY A 64 8.11 5.78 -2.52
CA GLY A 64 6.81 5.07 -2.54
C GLY A 64 6.99 3.56 -2.35
N LEU A 65 7.94 2.96 -3.06
CA LEU A 65 8.23 1.53 -2.95
C LEU A 65 8.74 1.14 -1.55
N CYS A 66 9.67 1.92 -0.97
CA CYS A 66 10.17 1.69 0.38
C CYS A 66 9.05 1.68 1.43
N ARG A 67 8.06 2.57 1.29
CA ARG A 67 6.90 2.61 2.19
C ARG A 67 6.10 1.30 2.12
N LYS A 68 5.91 0.75 0.93
CA LYS A 68 5.19 -0.52 0.71
C LYS A 68 5.96 -1.73 1.23
N CYS A 69 7.28 -1.72 1.09
CA CYS A 69 8.14 -2.71 1.75
C CYS A 69 7.94 -2.69 3.27
N MET A 70 7.84 -1.51 3.88
CA MET A 70 7.57 -1.39 5.32
C MET A 70 6.19 -1.95 5.70
N THR A 71 5.16 -1.70 4.88
CA THR A 71 3.85 -2.31 5.08
C THR A 71 3.92 -3.84 5.12
N LEU A 72 4.66 -4.45 4.19
CA LEU A 72 4.86 -5.90 4.18
C LEU A 72 5.64 -6.38 5.42
N LEU A 73 6.61 -5.60 5.92
CA LEU A 73 7.28 -5.93 7.18
C LEU A 73 6.31 -5.90 8.39
N PHE A 74 5.34 -4.99 8.42
CA PHE A 74 4.31 -5.01 9.46
C PHE A 74 3.42 -6.25 9.37
N VAL A 75 3.07 -6.72 8.17
CA VAL A 75 2.33 -7.98 7.98
C VAL A 75 3.14 -9.18 8.49
N LEU A 76 4.45 -9.20 8.21
CA LEU A 76 5.36 -10.22 8.76
C LEU A 76 5.35 -10.20 10.29
N VAL A 77 5.50 -9.03 10.92
CA VAL A 77 5.46 -8.88 12.38
C VAL A 77 4.11 -9.36 12.94
N ALA A 78 3.00 -8.98 12.30
CA ALA A 78 1.67 -9.39 12.71
C ALA A 78 1.49 -10.92 12.68
N TYR A 79 1.96 -11.58 11.62
CA TYR A 79 1.96 -13.04 11.55
C TYR A 79 2.82 -13.69 12.63
N ARG A 80 3.99 -13.10 12.96
CA ARG A 80 4.81 -13.61 14.07
C ARG A 80 4.13 -13.43 15.43
N LEU A 81 3.30 -12.40 15.60
CA LEU A 81 2.48 -12.21 16.80
C LEU A 81 1.35 -13.22 16.89
N ASP A 82 0.65 -13.49 15.78
CA ASP A 82 -0.34 -14.56 15.69
C ASP A 82 0.24 -15.88 16.19
N LEU A 83 1.40 -16.27 15.66
CA LEU A 83 2.11 -17.50 16.09
C LEU A 83 2.54 -17.46 17.56
N ALA A 84 2.99 -16.31 18.07
CA ALA A 84 3.49 -16.20 19.44
C ALA A 84 2.36 -16.28 20.48
N ILE A 85 1.18 -15.77 20.15
CA ILE A 85 0.02 -15.70 21.05
C ILE A 85 -0.93 -16.88 20.81
N GLY A 86 -0.79 -17.58 19.67
CA GLY A 86 -1.64 -18.73 19.31
C GLY A 86 -3.00 -18.31 18.73
N VAL A 87 -3.02 -17.20 18.00
CA VAL A 87 -4.22 -16.67 17.31
C VAL A 87 -3.96 -16.57 15.81
N ASP A 88 -4.99 -16.31 15.01
CA ASP A 88 -4.94 -16.32 13.54
C ASP A 88 -5.54 -15.07 12.89
N TYR A 89 -5.92 -14.05 13.68
CA TYR A 89 -6.66 -12.89 13.20
C TYR A 89 -5.88 -11.56 13.20
N ILE A 90 -4.70 -11.48 13.83
CA ILE A 90 -3.94 -10.22 13.92
C ILE A 90 -3.35 -9.87 12.56
N ARG A 91 -2.75 -10.83 11.87
CA ARG A 91 -2.24 -10.68 10.51
C ARG A 91 -3.32 -10.17 9.57
N ASP A 92 -4.50 -10.79 9.61
CA ASP A 92 -5.61 -10.44 8.72
C ASP A 92 -6.15 -9.04 9.03
N ALA A 93 -6.27 -8.68 10.31
CA ALA A 93 -6.65 -7.31 10.70
C ALA A 93 -5.64 -6.26 10.20
N VAL A 94 -4.34 -6.55 10.30
CA VAL A 94 -3.28 -5.68 9.79
C VAL A 94 -3.33 -5.56 8.27
N ILE A 95 -3.52 -6.68 7.56
CA ILE A 95 -3.68 -6.69 6.10
C ILE A 95 -4.89 -5.84 5.68
N ILE A 96 -6.06 -6.03 6.31
CA ILE A 96 -7.27 -5.25 6.02
C ILE A 96 -7.04 -3.76 6.27
N GLY A 97 -6.38 -3.41 7.37
CA GLY A 97 -6.01 -2.02 7.67
C GLY A 97 -5.15 -1.39 6.57
N PHE A 98 -4.17 -2.14 6.05
CA PHE A 98 -3.35 -1.64 4.95
C PHE A 98 -4.08 -1.62 3.61
N ILE A 99 -4.99 -2.56 3.32
CA ILE A 99 -5.87 -2.50 2.15
C ILE A 99 -6.69 -1.21 2.17
N ALA A 100 -7.24 -0.82 3.32
CA ALA A 100 -7.96 0.43 3.47
C ALA A 100 -7.07 1.66 3.19
N ASN A 101 -5.82 1.64 3.67
CA ASN A 101 -4.85 2.71 3.40
C ASN A 101 -4.51 2.83 1.91
N GLU A 102 -4.24 1.70 1.22
CA GLU A 102 -3.95 1.69 -0.21
C GLU A 102 -5.20 2.11 -1.01
N LEU A 103 -6.40 1.72 -0.59
CA LEU A 103 -7.66 2.15 -1.23
C LEU A 103 -7.82 3.67 -1.20
N ILE A 104 -7.59 4.32 -0.05
CA ILE A 104 -7.65 5.78 0.06
C ILE A 104 -6.68 6.43 -0.93
N SER A 105 -5.43 5.96 -0.96
CA SER A 105 -4.40 6.47 -1.88
C SER A 105 -4.77 6.27 -3.36
N ILE A 106 -5.37 5.13 -3.73
CA ILE A 106 -5.88 4.90 -5.09
C ILE A 106 -6.98 5.91 -5.45
N VAL A 107 -7.92 6.16 -4.54
CA VAL A 107 -9.01 7.11 -4.81
C VAL A 107 -8.48 8.54 -4.91
N GLU A 108 -7.49 8.92 -4.10
CA GLU A 108 -6.80 10.21 -4.23
C GLU A 108 -6.12 10.34 -5.61
N ASN A 109 -5.38 9.31 -6.05
CA ASN A 109 -4.76 9.29 -7.38
C ASN A 109 -5.80 9.36 -8.51
N ALA A 110 -6.93 8.66 -8.37
CA ALA A 110 -8.05 8.73 -9.32
C ALA A 110 -8.63 10.15 -9.45
N GLY A 111 -8.81 10.85 -8.32
CA GLY A 111 -9.23 12.25 -8.32
C GLY A 111 -8.23 13.17 -9.01
N LEU A 112 -6.93 12.97 -8.78
CA LEU A 112 -5.85 13.73 -9.45
C LEU A 112 -5.78 13.46 -10.97
N MET A 113 -6.23 12.28 -11.42
CA MET A 113 -6.38 11.95 -12.84
C MET A 113 -7.66 12.52 -13.48
N GLY A 114 -8.50 13.23 -12.71
CA GLY A 114 -9.72 13.86 -13.20
C GLY A 114 -10.95 12.93 -13.23
N ILE A 115 -10.90 11.77 -12.57
CA ILE A 115 -12.09 10.93 -12.41
C ILE A 115 -13.07 11.66 -11.48
N PRO A 116 -14.31 11.93 -11.91
CA PRO A 116 -15.28 12.67 -11.09
C PRO A 116 -15.68 11.83 -9.87
N LEU A 117 -15.12 12.17 -8.72
CA LEU A 117 -15.48 11.55 -7.45
C LEU A 117 -16.76 12.18 -6.89
N PRO A 118 -17.74 11.39 -6.45
CA PRO A 118 -18.89 11.90 -5.71
C PRO A 118 -18.43 12.71 -4.48
N ALA A 119 -19.08 13.83 -4.21
CA ALA A 119 -18.71 14.73 -3.11
C ALA A 119 -18.61 14.01 -1.76
N VAL A 120 -19.46 13.01 -1.52
CA VAL A 120 -19.43 12.20 -0.29
C VAL A 120 -18.10 11.45 -0.14
N ILE A 121 -17.57 10.89 -1.22
CA ILE A 121 -16.30 10.13 -1.21
C ILE A 121 -15.12 11.08 -1.02
N ALA A 122 -15.09 12.18 -1.77
CA ALA A 122 -14.04 13.19 -1.65
C ALA A 122 -13.96 13.76 -0.22
N ASN A 123 -15.10 14.16 0.34
CA ASN A 123 -15.16 14.70 1.70
C ASN A 123 -14.76 13.67 2.76
N ALA A 124 -15.17 12.41 2.60
CA ALA A 124 -14.79 11.35 3.54
C ALA A 124 -13.27 11.13 3.54
N ILE A 125 -12.65 11.10 2.37
CA ILE A 125 -11.20 10.97 2.22
C ILE A 125 -10.48 12.15 2.85
N ASP A 126 -10.90 13.38 2.56
CA ASP A 126 -10.28 14.58 3.12
C ASP A 126 -10.30 14.58 4.66
N ILE A 127 -11.41 14.15 5.27
CA ILE A 127 -11.53 14.04 6.73
C ILE A 127 -10.60 12.96 7.29
N LEU A 128 -10.51 11.81 6.62
CA LEU A 128 -9.65 10.70 7.04
C LEU A 128 -8.17 11.08 6.95
N THR A 129 -7.75 11.72 5.86
CA THR A 129 -6.38 12.19 5.64
C THR A 129 -6.00 13.28 6.66
N GLN A 130 -6.87 14.27 6.90
CA GLN A 130 -6.62 15.32 7.92
C GLN A 130 -6.48 14.76 9.34
N LYS A 131 -7.29 13.75 9.70
CA LYS A 131 -7.18 13.09 11.01
C LYS A 131 -5.89 12.29 11.15
N ALA A 132 -5.43 11.66 10.07
CA ALA A 132 -4.18 10.90 10.07
C ALA A 132 -2.96 11.83 10.26
N GLU A 133 -2.93 12.99 9.59
CA GLU A 133 -1.84 13.96 9.72
C GLU A 133 -1.76 14.56 11.14
N LYS A 134 -2.90 14.99 11.72
CA LYS A 134 -2.93 15.54 13.08
C LYS A 134 -2.48 14.58 14.18
N LYS A 135 -2.53 13.27 13.93
CA LYS A 135 -2.13 12.24 14.90
C LYS A 135 -0.64 11.87 14.78
N GLY A 136 0.04 12.28 13.70
CA GLY A 136 1.48 12.07 13.50
C GLY A 136 2.37 13.17 14.11
N ASP A 137 1.78 14.31 14.49
CA ASP A 137 2.47 15.47 15.08
C ASP A 137 2.36 15.53 16.62
N ALA A 138 1.85 14.47 17.27
CA ALA A 138 1.69 14.34 18.71
C ALA A 138 2.50 13.16 19.26
#